data_AF-A0A3M1CDW7-F1
#
_entry.id   AF-A0A3M1CDW7-F1
#
_cell.length_a   1.000
_cell.length_b   1.000
_cell.length_c   1.000
_cell.angle_alpha   90.00
_cell.angle_beta   90.00
_cell.angle_gamma   90.00
#
_symmetry.space_group_name_H-M   'P 1'
#
loop_
_entity.id
_entity.type
_entity.pdbx_description
1 polymer ?
#
loop_
_entity_poly.entity_id
_entity_poly.type
_entity_poly.pdbx_seq_one_letter_code
_entity_poly.pdbx_strand_id
1 'polypeptide(L)'
;MNWSFPIGHLFGSEIRVHVTFFLLIAWIALAGWSEGGAAAALVNVLYVLVLFACVVAHEFGHALTARRFGIRTPDVTLLPIGGVARLERMPERPGQEVLVALAGPAVNVVIFLVLALVLGPTRLFSTAMD
;
A
#
# COMPACT_ATOMS: atom_id res chain seq x y z
N MET A 1 -9.68 1.31 16.70
CA MET A 1 -10.60 0.88 15.64
C MET A 1 -10.96 -0.58 15.86
N ASN A 2 -12.16 -0.87 16.36
CA ASN A 2 -12.52 -2.17 16.94
C ASN A 2 -12.66 -3.32 15.90
N TRP A 3 -12.54 -3.02 14.61
CA TRP A 3 -12.79 -3.96 13.50
C TRP A 3 -11.54 -4.18 12.63
N SER A 4 -10.36 -4.07 13.23
CA SER A 4 -9.08 -4.35 12.56
C SER A 4 -8.38 -5.51 13.23
N PHE A 5 -7.77 -6.39 12.44
CA PHE A 5 -7.05 -7.56 12.94
C PHE A 5 -5.57 -7.47 12.57
N PRO A 6 -4.65 -7.83 13.50
CA PRO A 6 -3.23 -7.93 13.18
C PRO A 6 -3.00 -9.11 12.23
N ILE A 7 -2.22 -8.88 11.18
CA ILE A 7 -1.80 -9.92 10.22
C ILE A 7 -0.31 -10.24 10.29
N GLY A 8 0.49 -9.35 10.89
CA GLY A 8 1.92 -9.56 11.08
C GLY A 8 2.64 -8.32 11.60
N HIS A 9 3.95 -8.43 11.77
CA HIS A 9 4.82 -7.31 12.10
C HIS A 9 5.88 -7.12 11.03
N LEU A 10 6.04 -5.88 10.58
CA LEU A 10 7.05 -5.53 9.59
C LEU A 10 7.74 -4.25 10.04
N PHE A 11 9.08 -4.28 10.02
CA PHE A 11 9.93 -3.18 10.50
C PHE A 11 9.54 -2.64 11.88
N GLY A 12 9.00 -3.45 12.79
CA GLY A 12 8.60 -2.98 14.13
C GLY A 12 7.27 -2.19 14.18
N SER A 13 6.52 -2.13 13.07
CA SER A 13 5.13 -1.71 13.03
C SER A 13 4.24 -2.96 12.86
N GLU A 14 3.09 -3.00 13.52
CA GLU A 14 2.08 -4.04 13.28
C GLU A 14 1.31 -3.73 11.98
N ILE A 15 1.15 -4.71 11.10
CA ILE A 15 0.28 -4.59 9.94
C ILE A 15 -1.09 -5.10 10.35
N ARG A 16 -2.10 -4.26 10.19
CA ARG A 16 -3.50 -4.56 10.52
C ARG A 16 -4.36 -4.49 9.26
N VAL A 17 -5.41 -5.30 9.22
CA VAL A 17 -6.41 -5.27 8.14
C VAL A 17 -7.78 -5.02 8.73
N HIS A 18 -8.47 -3.99 8.23
CA HIS A 18 -9.84 -3.72 8.62
C HIS A 18 -10.80 -4.70 7.93
N VAL A 19 -11.89 -5.11 8.60
CA VAL A 19 -12.90 -6.04 8.04
C VAL A 19 -13.39 -5.62 6.66
N THR A 20 -13.57 -4.31 6.45
CA THR A 20 -14.05 -3.75 5.19
C THR A 20 -13.11 -4.03 4.01
N PHE A 21 -11.82 -4.27 4.25
CA PHE A 21 -10.88 -4.70 3.22
C PHE A 21 -11.28 -6.05 2.62
N PHE A 22 -11.74 -7.00 3.43
CA PHE A 22 -12.22 -8.28 2.92
C PHE A 22 -13.50 -8.14 2.09
N LEU A 23 -14.35 -7.17 2.41
CA LEU A 23 -15.53 -6.85 1.59
C LEU A 23 -15.11 -6.33 0.21
N LEU A 24 -14.06 -5.50 0.14
CA LEU A 24 -13.49 -5.06 -1.13
C LEU A 24 -12.98 -6.24 -1.96
N ILE A 25 -12.21 -7.16 -1.33
CA ILE A 25 -11.69 -8.35 -2.02
C ILE A 25 -12.83 -9.25 -2.52
N ALA A 26 -13.85 -9.48 -1.69
CA ALA A 26 -15.01 -10.28 -2.07
C ALA A 26 -15.78 -9.64 -3.24
N TRP A 27 -15.99 -8.32 -3.19
CA TRP A 27 -16.64 -7.58 -4.28
C TRP A 27 -15.85 -7.70 -5.60
N ILE A 28 -14.54 -7.50 -5.57
CA ILE A 28 -13.67 -7.61 -6.76
C ILE A 28 -13.68 -9.04 -7.31
N ALA A 29 -13.64 -10.05 -6.44
CA ALA A 29 -13.72 -11.45 -6.85
C ALA A 29 -15.07 -11.77 -7.53
N LEU A 30 -16.18 -11.30 -6.96
CA LEU A 30 -17.51 -11.49 -7.52
C LEU A 30 -17.69 -10.76 -8.85
N ALA A 31 -17.21 -9.52 -8.95
CA ALA A 31 -17.23 -8.76 -10.20
C ALA A 31 -16.46 -9.49 -11.31
N GLY A 32 -15.20 -9.87 -11.04
CA GLY A 32 -14.40 -10.63 -11.99
C GLY A 32 -15.03 -11.99 -12.35
N TRP A 33 -15.66 -12.66 -11.38
CA TRP A 33 -16.39 -13.90 -11.65
C TRP A 33 -17.57 -13.69 -12.60
N SER A 34 -18.33 -12.62 -12.40
CA SER A 34 -19.50 -12.31 -13.23
C SER A 34 -19.13 -11.94 -14.68
N GLU A 35 -17.94 -11.38 -14.90
CA GLU A 35 -17.46 -10.96 -16.21
C GLU A 35 -16.75 -12.10 -16.98
N GLY A 36 -15.93 -12.90 -16.29
CA GLY A 36 -15.04 -13.87 -16.94
C GLY A 36 -14.78 -15.15 -16.15
N GLY A 37 -15.60 -15.44 -15.14
CA GLY A 37 -15.49 -16.65 -14.32
C GLY A 37 -14.28 -16.67 -13.39
N ALA A 38 -13.89 -17.87 -12.96
CA ALA A 38 -12.87 -18.09 -11.94
C ALA A 38 -11.50 -17.45 -12.27
N ALA A 39 -11.09 -17.52 -13.54
CA ALA A 39 -9.80 -16.98 -13.97
C ALA A 39 -9.76 -15.45 -13.86
N ALA A 40 -10.81 -14.76 -14.32
CA ALA A 40 -10.90 -13.31 -14.21
C ALA A 40 -11.00 -12.85 -12.75
N ALA A 41 -11.78 -13.54 -11.92
CA ALA A 41 -11.83 -13.29 -10.47
C ALA A 41 -10.45 -13.39 -9.82
N LEU A 42 -9.68 -14.45 -10.13
CA LEU A 42 -8.35 -14.65 -9.59
C LEU A 42 -7.37 -13.55 -10.03
N VAL A 43 -7.37 -13.20 -11.32
CA VAL A 43 -6.51 -12.12 -11.85
C VAL A 43 -6.82 -10.79 -11.16
N ASN A 44 -8.10 -10.43 -11.03
CA ASN A 44 -8.51 -9.17 -10.39
C ASN A 44 -8.13 -9.13 -8.90
N VAL A 45 -8.30 -10.25 -8.18
CA VAL A 45 -7.89 -10.36 -6.77
C VAL A 45 -6.37 -10.24 -6.63
N LEU A 46 -5.60 -10.93 -7.47
CA LEU A 46 -4.14 -10.83 -7.44
C LEU A 46 -3.68 -9.40 -7.77
N TYR A 47 -4.31 -8.77 -8.76
CA TYR A 47 -4.03 -7.39 -9.13
C TYR A 47 -4.25 -6.42 -7.97
N VAL A 48 -5.41 -6.48 -7.30
CA VAL A 48 -5.68 -5.60 -6.15
C VAL A 48 -4.74 -5.89 -4.97
N LEU A 49 -4.36 -7.16 -4.73
CA LEU A 49 -3.40 -7.50 -3.69
C LEU A 49 -2.01 -6.91 -3.98
N VAL A 50 -1.56 -6.92 -5.24
CA VAL A 50 -0.32 -6.27 -5.66
C VAL A 50 -0.41 -4.74 -5.50
N LEU A 51 -1.53 -4.13 -5.90
CA LEU A 51 -1.75 -2.69 -5.67
C LEU A 51 -1.68 -2.34 -4.18
N PHE A 52 -2.28 -3.15 -3.31
CA PHE A 52 -2.21 -2.94 -1.87
C PHE A 52 -0.82 -3.22 -1.29
N ALA A 53 -0.03 -4.12 -1.87
CA ALA A 53 1.37 -4.27 -1.51
C ALA A 53 2.16 -2.97 -1.79
N CYS A 54 1.87 -2.28 -2.90
CA CYS A 54 2.43 -0.96 -3.18
C CYS A 54 1.96 0.08 -2.15
N VAL A 55 0.69 0.08 -1.77
CA VAL A 55 0.16 0.95 -0.71
C VAL A 55 0.86 0.69 0.62
N VAL A 56 1.07 -0.57 1.01
CA VAL A 56 1.84 -0.91 2.21
C VAL A 56 3.25 -0.33 2.12
N ALA A 57 3.94 -0.53 1.00
CA ALA A 57 5.28 0.03 0.80
C ALA A 57 5.30 1.56 0.90
N HIS A 58 4.29 2.24 0.34
CA HIS A 58 4.08 3.69 0.43
C HIS A 58 3.95 4.16 1.88
N GLU A 59 3.04 3.54 2.64
CA GLU A 59 2.84 3.85 4.07
C GLU A 59 4.11 3.60 4.90
N PHE A 60 4.85 2.53 4.58
CA PHE A 60 6.14 2.27 5.21
C PHE A 60 7.20 3.32 4.87
N GLY A 61 7.15 3.96 3.70
CA GLY A 61 7.98 5.11 3.36
C GLY A 61 7.82 6.25 4.38
N HIS A 62 6.57 6.61 4.67
CA HIS A 62 6.25 7.59 5.72
C HIS A 62 6.70 7.13 7.10
N ALA A 63 6.33 5.90 7.48
CA ALA A 63 6.59 5.36 8.81
C ALA A 63 8.09 5.26 9.12
N LEU A 64 8.88 4.70 8.20
CA LEU A 64 10.32 4.53 8.37
C LEU A 64 11.04 5.88 8.43
N THR A 65 10.59 6.87 7.66
CA THR A 65 11.17 8.22 7.68
C THR A 65 10.85 8.93 8.99
N ALA A 66 9.62 8.83 9.50
CA ALA A 66 9.24 9.39 10.79
C ALA A 66 10.06 8.76 11.94
N ARG A 67 10.34 7.45 11.87
CA ARG A 67 11.20 6.76 12.85
C ARG A 67 12.63 7.28 12.89
N ARG A 68 13.18 7.75 11.76
CA ARG A 68 14.50 8.40 11.76
C ARG A 68 14.52 9.70 12.56
N PHE A 69 13.36 10.31 12.78
CA PHE A 69 13.20 11.48 13.64
C PHE A 69 12.76 11.12 15.07
N GLY A 70 12.85 9.84 15.46
CA GLY A 70 12.51 9.39 16.81
C GLY A 70 11.01 9.27 17.09
N ILE A 71 10.17 9.27 16.05
CA ILE A 71 8.73 9.12 16.16
C ILE A 71 8.38 7.64 15.99
N ARG A 72 7.65 7.05 16.95
CA ARG A 72 7.25 5.63 16.83
C ARG A 72 6.03 5.50 15.92
N THR A 73 5.99 4.37 15.21
CA THR A 73 4.92 4.01 14.28
C THR A 73 4.32 2.67 14.71
N PRO A 74 3.34 2.64 15.62
CA PRO A 74 2.83 1.40 16.19
C PRO A 74 2.23 0.45 15.16
N ASP A 75 1.45 0.95 14.20
CA ASP A 75 0.83 0.12 13.17
C ASP A 75 0.51 0.83 11.86
N VAL A 76 0.30 0.02 10.83
CA VAL A 76 -0.24 0.40 9.52
C VAL A 76 -1.53 -0.40 9.32
N THR A 77 -2.66 0.28 9.16
CA THR A 77 -3.96 -0.36 8.96
C THR A 77 -4.41 -0.26 7.51
N LEU A 78 -4.70 -1.40 6.88
CA LEU A 78 -5.28 -1.47 5.54
C LEU A 78 -6.80 -1.32 5.57
N LEU A 79 -7.28 -0.42 4.72
CA LEU A 79 -8.68 -0.05 4.50
C LEU A 79 -9.00 -0.18 3.00
N PRO A 80 -10.27 -0.24 2.60
CA PRO A 80 -10.64 -0.27 1.18
C PRO A 80 -10.12 0.92 0.37
N ILE A 81 -9.94 2.08 1.03
CA ILE A 81 -9.48 3.32 0.41
C ILE A 81 -7.95 3.44 0.33
N GLY A 82 -7.20 2.53 0.98
CA GLY A 82 -5.73 2.61 1.07
C GLY A 82 -5.18 2.10 2.39
N GLY A 83 -4.03 2.62 2.79
CA GLY A 83 -3.39 2.32 4.08
C GLY A 83 -3.35 3.56 4.95
N VAL A 84 -3.32 3.37 6.27
CA VAL A 84 -3.11 4.46 7.23
C VAL A 84 -2.01 4.03 8.19
N ALA A 85 -0.84 4.64 8.07
CA ALA A 85 0.22 4.54 9.08
C ALA A 85 -0.10 5.42 10.28
N ARG A 86 -0.18 4.83 11.49
CA ARG A 86 -0.31 5.61 12.72
C ARG A 86 1.06 6.08 13.16
N LEU A 87 1.23 7.39 13.27
CA LEU A 87 2.37 8.04 13.93
C LEU A 87 1.98 8.40 15.36
N GLU A 88 2.85 8.16 16.34
CA GLU A 88 2.59 8.59 17.73
C GLU A 88 2.43 10.12 17.84
N ARG A 89 3.15 10.86 17.01
CA ARG A 89 3.09 12.33 16.91
C ARG A 89 3.58 12.79 15.55
N MET A 90 3.19 13.98 15.13
CA MET A 90 3.76 14.62 13.94
C MET A 90 5.17 15.18 14.25
N PRO A 91 6.07 15.28 13.26
CA PRO A 91 7.34 15.97 13.44
C PRO A 91 7.15 17.44 13.83
N GLU A 92 7.97 17.95 14.76
CA GLU A 92 7.88 19.34 15.22
C GLU A 92 8.50 20.34 14.24
N ARG A 93 9.45 19.90 13.41
CA ARG A 93 10.16 20.74 12.45
C ARG A 93 9.49 20.64 11.08
N PRO A 94 9.15 21.76 10.43
CA PRO A 94 8.52 21.75 9.10
C PRO A 94 9.31 20.95 8.05
N GLY A 95 10.65 21.02 8.08
CA GLY A 95 11.48 20.25 7.16
C GLY A 95 11.36 18.73 7.36
N GLN A 96 11.16 18.27 8.59
CA GLN A 96 10.96 16.84 8.87
C GLN A 96 9.59 16.38 8.40
N GLU A 97 8.56 17.21 8.58
CA GLU A 97 7.22 16.95 8.07
C GLU A 97 7.22 16.80 6.55
N VAL A 98 7.88 17.70 5.82
CA VAL A 98 8.03 17.61 4.36
C VAL A 98 8.76 16.33 3.96
N LEU A 99 9.85 15.98 4.65
CA LEU A 99 10.58 14.74 4.35
C LEU A 99 9.72 13.49 4.58
N VAL A 100 8.95 13.45 5.67
CA VAL A 100 8.02 12.35 5.94
C VAL A 100 6.95 12.32 4.84
N ALA A 101 6.31 13.45 4.52
CA ALA A 101 5.25 13.54 3.51
C ALA A 101 5.72 13.16 2.11
N LEU A 102 6.97 13.43 1.74
CA LEU A 102 7.53 13.03 0.45
C LEU A 102 8.03 11.58 0.42
N ALA A 103 8.28 10.96 1.57
CA ALA A 103 8.85 9.62 1.63
C ALA A 103 7.94 8.56 1.02
N GLY A 104 6.64 8.57 1.30
CA GLY A 104 5.68 7.64 0.68
C GLY A 104 5.62 7.78 -0.84
N PRO A 105 5.38 8.99 -1.40
CA PRO A 105 5.44 9.23 -2.84
C PRO A 105 6.77 8.82 -3.48
N ALA A 106 7.89 9.06 -2.81
CA ALA A 106 9.21 8.63 -3.30
C ALA A 106 9.31 7.10 -3.42
N VAL A 107 8.68 6.32 -2.52
CA VAL A 107 8.61 4.86 -2.66
C VAL A 107 7.89 4.47 -3.95
N ASN A 108 6.79 5.13 -4.31
CA ASN A 108 6.08 4.84 -5.56
C ASN A 108 6.93 5.17 -6.80
N VAL A 109 7.70 6.26 -6.77
CA VAL A 109 8.64 6.59 -7.84
C VAL A 109 9.72 5.51 -7.98
N VAL A 110 10.27 5.02 -6.86
CA VAL A 110 11.24 3.92 -6.88
C VAL A 110 10.62 2.65 -7.45
N ILE A 111 9.40 2.28 -7.03
CA ILE A 111 8.67 1.12 -7.59
C ILE A 111 8.52 1.27 -9.10
N PHE A 112 8.08 2.44 -9.58
CA PHE A 112 7.96 2.73 -11.00
C PHE A 112 9.30 2.55 -11.75
N LEU A 113 10.38 3.14 -11.24
CA LEU A 113 11.70 3.05 -11.87
C LEU A 113 12.21 1.61 -11.94
N VAL A 114 12.00 0.83 -10.87
CA VAL A 114 12.38 -0.59 -10.83
C VAL A 114 11.57 -1.39 -11.85
N LEU A 115 10.25 -1.19 -11.92
CA LEU A 115 9.40 -1.88 -12.89
C LEU A 115 9.76 -1.49 -14.32
N ALA A 116 10.01 -0.20 -14.59
CA ALA A 116 10.43 0.30 -15.89
C ALA A 116 11.77 -0.31 -16.33
N LEU A 117 12.71 -0.48 -15.39
CA LEU A 117 14.00 -1.12 -15.66
C LEU A 117 13.85 -2.62 -15.96
N VAL A 118 13.00 -3.32 -15.20
CA VAL A 118 12.82 -4.78 -15.33
C VAL A 118 12.00 -5.16 -16.57
N LEU A 119 10.94 -4.40 -16.89
CA LEU A 119 10.03 -4.71 -18.00
C LEU A 119 10.43 -4.03 -19.32
N GLY A 120 11.32 -3.04 -19.25
CA GLY A 120 11.68 -2.15 -20.35
C GLY A 120 10.66 -1.01 -20.49
N PRO A 121 11.10 0.25 -20.69
CA PRO A 121 10.22 1.41 -20.70
C PRO A 121 9.13 1.31 -21.79
N THR A 122 9.46 0.77 -22.97
CA THR A 122 8.50 0.61 -24.07
C THR A 122 7.36 -0.36 -23.76
N ARG A 123 7.60 -1.42 -22.98
CA ARG A 123 6.53 -2.37 -22.61
C ARG A 123 5.63 -1.80 -21.53
N LEU A 124 6.21 -1.05 -20.57
CA LEU A 124 5.45 -0.44 -19.47
C LEU A 124 4.37 0.53 -19.99
N PHE A 125 4.72 1.39 -20.95
CA PHE A 125 3.78 2.33 -21.55
C PHE A 125 2.78 1.66 -22.51
N SER A 126 3.18 0.58 -23.20
CA SER A 126 2.25 -0.18 -24.05
C SER A 126 1.17 -0.86 -23.22
N THR A 127 1.52 -1.59 -22.14
CA THR A 127 0.53 -2.27 -21.28
C THR A 127 -0.37 -1.33 -20.47
N ALA A 128 -0.05 -0.04 -20.39
CA ALA A 128 -0.87 0.94 -19.67
C ALA A 128 -1.92 1.62 -20.56
N MET A 129 -1.82 1.47 -21.89
CA MET A 129 -2.68 2.12 -22.89
C MET A 129 -3.64 1.17 -23.61
N ASP A 130 -3.46 -0.14 -23.41
CA ASP A 130 -4.37 -1.20 -23.86
C ASP A 130 -5.36 -1.57 -22.75
#